data_AF-A0A973AFQ5-F1
#
_entry.id   AF-A0A973AFQ5-F1
#
_cell.length_a   1.000
_cell.length_b   1.000
_cell.length_c   1.000
_cell.angle_alpha   90.00
_cell.angle_beta   90.00
_cell.angle_gamma   90.00
#
_symmetry.space_group_name_H-M   'P 1'
#
loop_
_entity.id
_entity.type
_entity.pdbx_description
1 polymer ?
#
loop_
_entity_poly.entity_id
_entity_poly.type
_entity_poly.pdbx_seq_one_letter_code
_entity_poly.pdbx_strand_id
1 'polypeptide(L)'
;AVPALIFAWAFEITPEGLKKEADVDRSTSIVGATGRKLNYVVVAALVLAVALLLVERQSTDGADEPIAAADVVADPGAAKSIAVLPFVNMSSDLEQEYFSDGITEEILNSLAAVKELKVAGRTSSFAF
;
A
#
# COMPACT_ATOMS: atom_id res chain seq x y z
N ALA A 1 22.87 -19.08 -9.76
CA ALA A 1 22.58 -18.12 -8.67
C ALA A 1 22.11 -18.81 -7.38
N VAL A 2 21.42 -19.96 -7.44
CA VAL A 2 20.94 -20.69 -6.24
C VAL A 2 22.03 -21.36 -5.38
N PRO A 3 23.21 -21.82 -5.89
CA PRO A 3 24.20 -22.50 -5.05
C PRO A 3 24.89 -21.64 -3.97
N ALA A 4 24.90 -20.30 -4.11
CA ALA A 4 25.65 -19.42 -3.22
C ALA A 4 24.96 -19.17 -1.86
N LEU A 5 23.63 -19.27 -1.82
CA LEU A 5 22.84 -19.00 -0.62
C LEU A 5 22.90 -20.12 0.43
N ILE A 6 23.17 -21.36 0.00
CA ILE A 6 23.31 -22.52 0.92
C ILE A 6 24.65 -22.47 1.66
N PHE A 7 25.72 -21.98 1.02
CA PHE A 7 27.03 -21.85 1.66
C PHE A 7 27.08 -20.75 2.74
N ALA A 8 26.27 -19.69 2.61
CA ALA A 8 26.26 -18.57 3.56
C ALA A 8 25.60 -18.88 4.92
N TRP A 9 24.80 -19.95 5.02
CA TRP A 9 24.16 -20.38 6.27
C TRP A 9 24.94 -21.47 7.01
N ALA A 10 25.89 -22.12 6.32
CA ALA A 10 26.62 -23.27 6.85
C ALA A 10 28.12 -23.03 7.13
N PHE A 11 28.75 -22.03 6.50
CA PHE A 11 30.18 -21.74 6.65
C PHE A 11 30.43 -20.23 6.83
N GLU A 12 30.70 -19.77 8.05
CA GLU A 12 31.47 -18.53 8.25
C GLU A 12 32.95 -18.83 7.98
N ILE A 13 33.53 -18.19 6.97
CA ILE A 13 34.97 -18.29 6.67
C ILE A 13 35.73 -17.43 7.70
N THR A 14 36.25 -18.08 8.74
CA THR A 14 37.38 -17.57 9.54
C THR A 14 38.68 -18.14 8.93
N PRO A 15 39.77 -17.36 8.83
CA PRO A 15 40.95 -17.76 8.05
C PRO A 15 41.76 -18.93 8.64
N GLU A 16 41.37 -19.52 9.78
CA GLU A 16 42.17 -20.53 10.49
C GLU A 16 41.75 -22.01 10.31
N GLY A 17 40.77 -22.35 9.45
CA GLY A 17 40.51 -23.74 9.04
C GLY A 17 39.58 -24.58 9.95
N LEU A 18 39.11 -25.73 9.41
CA LEU A 18 38.12 -26.62 10.02
C LEU A 18 38.56 -27.15 11.40
N LYS A 19 37.80 -26.82 12.47
CA LYS A 19 38.00 -27.40 13.80
C LYS A 19 36.70 -28.00 14.35
N LYS A 20 36.78 -29.29 14.67
CA LYS A 20 35.72 -30.18 15.17
C LYS A 20 35.32 -29.80 16.60
N GLU A 21 34.02 -29.81 16.89
CA GLU A 21 33.43 -29.68 18.23
C GLU A 21 34.15 -30.57 19.25
N ALA A 22 34.92 -29.97 20.16
CA ALA A 22 35.15 -30.51 21.49
C ALA A 22 35.87 -29.46 22.32
N ASP A 23 35.36 -29.31 23.54
CA ASP A 23 35.94 -28.59 24.66
C ASP A 23 35.62 -27.09 24.73
N VAL A 24 34.37 -26.82 25.11
CA VAL A 24 34.01 -25.54 25.74
C VAL A 24 33.49 -25.89 27.13
N ASP A 25 34.31 -25.61 28.12
CA ASP A 25 33.93 -25.58 29.53
C ASP A 25 32.71 -24.66 29.71
N ARG A 26 31.59 -25.28 30.05
CA ARG A 26 30.24 -24.71 29.94
C ARG A 26 29.75 -24.10 31.26
N SER A 27 30.66 -23.72 32.17
CA SER A 27 30.31 -23.28 33.53
C SER A 27 30.37 -21.76 33.79
N THR A 28 30.63 -20.92 32.79
CA THR A 28 30.56 -19.45 32.98
C THR A 28 29.88 -18.76 31.80
N SER A 29 28.65 -19.18 31.48
CA SER A 29 27.79 -18.45 30.54
C SER A 29 27.25 -17.17 31.20
N ILE A 30 28.03 -16.10 31.16
CA ILE A 30 27.52 -14.72 31.32
C ILE A 30 26.67 -14.31 30.09
N VAL A 31 26.58 -15.19 29.07
CA VAL A 31 25.76 -15.00 27.88
C VAL A 31 24.27 -15.25 28.14
N GLY A 32 23.91 -16.09 29.12
CA GLY A 32 22.50 -16.40 29.44
C GLY A 32 21.73 -15.28 30.16
N ALA A 33 22.40 -14.52 31.04
CA ALA A 33 21.76 -13.46 31.81
C ALA A 33 21.55 -12.17 31.00
N THR A 34 22.48 -11.86 30.09
CA THR A 34 22.42 -10.68 29.22
C THR A 34 21.42 -10.88 28.08
N GLY A 35 21.30 -12.09 27.54
CA GLY A 35 20.35 -12.41 26.47
C GLY A 35 18.89 -12.18 26.86
N ARG A 36 18.51 -12.50 28.11
CA ARG A 36 17.13 -12.28 28.58
C ARG A 36 16.79 -10.81 28.74
N LYS A 37 17.70 -10.01 29.31
CA LYS A 37 17.52 -8.55 29.43
C LYS A 37 17.51 -7.88 28.06
N LEU A 38 18.40 -8.30 27.16
CA LEU A 38 18.45 -7.80 25.78
C LEU A 38 17.20 -8.15 25.00
N ASN A 39 16.66 -9.37 25.17
CA ASN A 39 15.39 -9.77 24.54
C ASN A 39 14.24 -8.87 24.98
N TYR A 40 14.14 -8.55 26.28
CA TYR A 40 13.13 -7.60 26.75
C TYR A 40 13.33 -6.19 26.18
N VAL A 41 14.58 -5.73 26.02
CA VAL A 41 14.88 -4.45 25.37
C VAL A 41 14.46 -4.45 23.91
N VAL A 42 14.76 -5.53 23.17
CA VAL A 42 14.35 -5.69 21.76
C VAL A 42 12.82 -5.71 21.64
N VAL A 43 12.13 -6.50 22.47
CA VAL A 43 10.65 -6.54 22.47
C VAL A 43 10.05 -5.19 22.82
N ALA A 44 10.57 -4.51 23.85
CA ALA A 44 10.09 -3.18 24.24
C ALA A 44 10.32 -2.14 23.12
N ALA A 45 11.47 -2.18 22.46
CA ALA A 45 11.76 -1.30 21.32
C ALA A 45 10.84 -1.57 20.13
N LEU A 46 10.56 -2.84 19.81
CA LEU A 46 9.61 -3.21 18.75
C LEU A 46 8.19 -2.77 19.08
N VAL A 47 7.72 -2.97 20.31
CA VAL A 47 6.39 -2.51 20.75
C VAL A 47 6.29 -0.99 20.68
N LEU A 48 7.33 -0.26 21.09
CA LEU A 48 7.37 1.19 21.00
C LEU A 48 7.34 1.66 19.54
N ALA A 49 8.13 1.04 18.65
CA ALA A 49 8.13 1.35 17.22
C ALA A 49 6.75 1.12 16.57
N VAL A 50 6.09 0.00 16.89
CA VAL A 50 4.73 -0.28 16.42
C VAL A 50 3.73 0.74 16.96
N ALA A 51 3.82 1.09 18.24
CA ALA A 51 2.94 2.10 18.85
C ALA A 51 3.10 3.48 18.18
N LEU A 52 4.34 3.91 17.91
CA LEU A 52 4.62 5.14 17.18
C LEU A 52 4.07 5.10 15.75
N LEU A 53 4.25 3.98 15.03
CA LEU A 53 3.73 3.80 13.67
C LEU A 53 2.19 3.89 13.65
N LEU A 54 1.51 3.30 14.63
CA LEU A 54 0.04 3.37 14.73
C LEU A 54 -0.47 4.80 15.00
N VAL A 55 0.26 5.59 15.80
CA VAL A 55 -0.07 7.01 16.08
C VAL A 55 0.19 7.89 14.87
N GLU A 56 1.31 7.69 14.18
CA GLU A 56 1.64 8.41 12.94
C GLU A 56 0.65 8.11 11.82
N ARG A 57 0.19 6.86 11.71
CA ARG A 57 -0.84 6.47 10.73
C ARG A 57 -2.18 7.16 10.96
N GLN A 58 -2.66 7.22 12.19
CA GLN A 58 -3.92 7.96 12.48
C GLN A 58 -3.79 9.46 12.25
N SER A 59 -2.59 10.02 12.42
CA SER A 59 -2.35 11.44 12.17
C SER A 59 -2.22 11.78 10.69
N THR A 60 -1.97 10.77 9.83
CA THR A 60 -1.93 10.92 8.36
C THR A 60 -3.27 10.66 7.68
N ASP A 61 -4.35 10.43 8.43
CA ASP A 61 -5.72 10.35 7.90
C ASP A 61 -6.34 11.75 7.59
N GLY A 62 -5.54 12.82 7.66
CA GLY A 62 -6.04 14.21 7.56
C GLY A 62 -5.37 15.09 6.50
N ALA A 63 -4.60 14.51 5.58
CA ALA A 63 -3.99 15.27 4.47
C ALA A 63 -4.52 14.79 3.11
N ASP A 64 -5.84 14.62 3.00
CA ASP A 64 -6.52 15.07 1.79
C ASP A 64 -6.58 16.59 1.91
N GLU A 65 -5.67 17.31 1.25
CA GLU A 65 -5.95 18.71 0.95
C GLU A 65 -7.26 18.74 0.16
N PRO A 66 -8.32 19.38 0.66
CA PRO A 66 -9.51 19.55 -0.13
C PRO A 66 -9.14 20.55 -1.21
N ILE A 67 -8.86 20.04 -2.40
CA ILE A 67 -9.07 20.79 -3.64
C ILE A 67 -10.48 21.37 -3.48
N ALA A 68 -10.60 22.69 -3.41
CA ALA A 68 -11.79 23.43 -3.03
C ALA A 68 -13.04 22.96 -3.82
N ALA A 69 -13.67 21.89 -3.36
CA ALA A 69 -15.01 21.49 -3.71
C ALA A 69 -15.89 22.34 -2.83
N ALA A 70 -16.63 23.24 -3.48
CA ALA A 70 -17.68 24.05 -2.87
C ALA A 70 -18.42 23.24 -1.79
N ASP A 71 -18.70 23.88 -0.65
CA ASP A 71 -19.51 23.38 0.44
C ASP A 71 -20.80 22.72 -0.08
N VAL A 72 -20.72 21.44 -0.42
CA VAL A 72 -21.87 20.56 -0.48
C VAL A 72 -22.14 20.22 0.97
N VAL A 73 -23.01 21.02 1.58
CA VAL A 73 -23.80 20.58 2.71
C VAL A 73 -24.36 19.22 2.30
N ALA A 74 -23.72 18.15 2.77
CA ALA A 74 -24.10 16.80 2.44
C ALA A 74 -25.46 16.57 3.09
N ASP A 75 -26.52 16.85 2.34
CA ASP A 75 -27.86 16.40 2.69
C ASP A 75 -27.79 14.87 2.76
N PRO A 76 -28.02 14.25 3.92
CA PRO A 76 -28.02 12.79 4.04
C PRO A 76 -29.11 12.12 3.18
N GLY A 77 -30.03 12.90 2.60
CA GLY A 77 -30.99 12.49 1.58
C GLY A 77 -30.60 12.77 0.12
N ALA A 78 -29.47 13.45 -0.15
CA ALA A 78 -29.03 13.72 -1.52
C ALA A 78 -28.60 12.42 -2.21
N ALA A 79 -29.27 12.10 -3.32
CA ALA A 79 -28.90 10.96 -4.16
C ALA A 79 -27.45 11.12 -4.64
N LYS A 80 -26.62 10.11 -4.40
CA LYS A 80 -25.22 10.07 -4.88
C LYS A 80 -25.24 10.24 -6.40
N SER A 81 -24.56 11.25 -6.92
CA SER A 81 -24.55 11.51 -8.37
C SER A 81 -23.14 11.45 -8.94
N ILE A 82 -23.03 10.96 -10.17
CA ILE A 82 -21.77 10.86 -10.91
C ILE A 82 -21.97 11.30 -12.36
N ALA A 83 -20.97 11.97 -12.92
CA ALA A 83 -20.91 12.33 -14.33
C ALA A 83 -19.70 11.65 -14.96
N VAL A 84 -19.86 11.16 -16.18
CA VAL A 84 -18.77 10.55 -16.96
C VAL A 84 -18.41 11.52 -18.07
N LEU A 85 -17.21 12.07 -18.02
CA LEU A 85 -16.69 12.92 -19.09
C LEU A 85 -16.19 12.06 -20.27
N PRO A 86 -16.20 12.59 -21.50
CA PRO A 86 -15.64 11.89 -22.64
C PRO A 86 -14.13 11.67 -22.46
N PHE A 87 -13.67 10.46 -22.74
CA PHE A 87 -12.24 10.16 -22.75
C PHE A 87 -11.60 10.79 -23.98
N VAL A 88 -10.49 11.48 -23.78
CA VAL A 88 -9.71 12.04 -24.88
C VAL A 88 -8.77 10.97 -25.41
N ASN A 89 -8.76 10.77 -26.72
CA ASN A 89 -7.75 9.93 -27.36
C ASN A 89 -6.35 10.58 -27.23
N MET A 90 -5.44 9.92 -26.49
CA MET A 90 -4.05 10.38 -26.32
C MET A 90 -3.07 9.72 -27.31
N SER A 91 -3.56 8.84 -28.18
CA SER A 91 -2.77 8.21 -29.23
C SER A 91 -2.55 9.18 -30.40
N SER A 92 -1.51 8.94 -31.20
CA SER A 92 -1.33 9.63 -32.49
C SER A 92 -2.25 9.10 -33.59
N ASP A 93 -2.93 7.99 -33.33
CA ASP A 93 -3.80 7.31 -34.28
C ASP A 93 -5.27 7.75 -34.11
N LEU A 94 -5.82 8.34 -35.16
CA LEU A 94 -7.20 8.83 -35.21
C LEU A 94 -8.23 7.70 -35.22
N GLU A 95 -7.86 6.48 -35.65
CA GLU A 95 -8.79 5.35 -35.66
C GLU A 95 -9.16 4.90 -34.23
N GLN A 96 -8.35 5.27 -33.23
CA GLN A 96 -8.62 4.97 -31.82
C GLN A 96 -9.61 5.92 -31.15
N GLU A 97 -10.11 6.96 -31.85
CA GLU A 97 -11.15 7.84 -31.30
C GLU A 97 -12.42 7.08 -30.91
N TYR A 98 -12.82 6.12 -31.76
CA TYR A 98 -13.98 5.27 -31.50
C TYR A 98 -13.80 4.39 -30.25
N PHE A 99 -12.56 4.01 -29.94
CA PHE A 99 -12.28 3.26 -28.72
C PHE A 99 -12.52 4.11 -27.47
N SER A 100 -12.01 5.35 -27.45
CA SER A 100 -12.25 6.28 -26.35
C SER A 100 -13.75 6.57 -26.14
N ASP A 101 -14.48 6.85 -27.22
CA ASP A 101 -15.94 7.06 -27.18
C ASP A 101 -16.68 5.80 -26.70
N GLY A 102 -16.31 4.63 -27.23
CA GLY A 102 -16.87 3.35 -26.82
C GLY A 102 -16.67 3.05 -25.33
N ILE A 103 -15.50 3.37 -24.77
CA ILE A 103 -15.22 3.22 -23.34
C ILE A 103 -16.02 4.21 -22.49
N THR A 104 -16.16 5.47 -22.93
CA THR A 104 -17.04 6.45 -22.27
C THR A 104 -18.47 5.91 -22.18
N GLU A 105 -18.98 5.38 -23.27
CA GLU A 105 -20.35 4.86 -23.36
C GLU A 105 -20.57 3.61 -22.51
N GLU A 106 -19.62 2.68 -22.52
CA GLU A 106 -19.73 1.46 -21.72
C GLU A 106 -19.73 1.78 -20.22
N ILE A 107 -18.90 2.74 -19.79
CA ILE A 107 -18.85 3.18 -18.39
C ILE A 107 -20.14 3.92 -18.01
N LEU A 108 -20.65 4.80 -18.88
CA LEU A 108 -21.91 5.50 -18.64
C LEU A 108 -23.07 4.52 -18.47
N ASN A 109 -23.18 3.53 -19.35
CA ASN A 109 -24.22 2.50 -19.29
C ASN A 109 -24.07 1.60 -18.06
N SER A 110 -22.84 1.19 -17.74
CA SER A 110 -22.54 0.37 -16.57
C SER A 110 -22.91 1.07 -15.27
N LEU A 111 -22.56 2.36 -15.13
CA LEU A 111 -22.89 3.14 -13.96
C LEU A 111 -24.40 3.45 -13.89
N ALA A 112 -25.07 3.65 -15.03
CA ALA A 112 -26.50 3.92 -15.07
C ALA A 112 -27.35 2.74 -14.57
N ALA A 113 -26.81 1.52 -14.58
CA ALA A 113 -27.47 0.34 -14.04
C ALA A 113 -27.46 0.30 -12.48
N VAL A 114 -26.63 1.11 -11.82
CA VAL A 114 -26.52 1.16 -10.37
C VAL A 114 -27.64 2.03 -9.80
N LYS A 115 -28.66 1.39 -9.21
CA LYS A 115 -29.89 2.05 -8.72
C LYS A 115 -29.66 3.14 -7.67
N GLU A 116 -28.58 3.04 -6.91
CA GLU A 116 -28.22 4.00 -5.85
C GLU A 116 -27.47 5.22 -6.39
N LEU A 117 -27.09 5.22 -7.67
CA LEU A 117 -26.35 6.29 -8.33
C LEU A 117 -27.23 7.02 -9.35
N LYS A 118 -27.23 8.35 -9.28
CA LYS A 118 -27.77 9.22 -10.32
C LYS A 118 -26.66 9.53 -11.33
N VAL A 119 -26.73 8.93 -12.51
CA VAL A 119 -25.78 9.21 -13.59
C VAL A 119 -26.28 10.36 -14.45
N ALA A 120 -25.46 11.40 -14.62
CA ALA A 120 -25.76 12.47 -15.58
C ALA A 120 -25.65 11.92 -17.01
N GLY A 121 -26.64 12.22 -17.86
CA GLY A 121 -26.65 11.75 -19.24
C GLY A 121 -25.56 12.42 -20.10
N ARG A 122 -25.19 11.78 -21.22
CA ARG A 122 -24.12 12.21 -22.14
C ARG A 122 -24.13 13.72 -22.44
N THR A 123 -25.28 14.25 -22.85
CA THR A 123 -25.43 15.67 -23.20
C THR A 123 -25.25 16.62 -22.02
N SER A 124 -25.53 16.16 -20.80
CA SER A 124 -25.32 16.95 -19.59
C SER A 124 -23.86 16.93 -19.13
N SER A 125 -23.16 15.81 -19.33
CA SER A 125 -21.75 15.67 -18.94
C SER A 125 -20.79 16.35 -19.92
N PHE A 126 -21.18 16.46 -21.20
CA PHE A 126 -20.31 17.00 -22.26
C PHE A 126 -20.42 18.54 -22.40
N ALA A 127 -21.27 19.18 -21.60
CA ALA A 127 -21.46 20.64 -21.62
C ALA A 127 -20.40 21.40 -20.81
N PHE A 128 -19.53 20.69 -20.08
CA PHE A 128 -18.55 21.25 -19.14
C PHE A 128 -17.12 20.82 -19.48
#